data_AF-A0A8J5I029-F1
#
_entry.id   AF-A0A8J5I029-F1
#
_cell.length_a   1.000
_cell.length_b   1.000
_cell.length_c   1.000
_cell.angle_alpha   90.00
_cell.angle_beta   90.00
_cell.angle_gamma   90.00
#
_symmetry.space_group_name_H-M   'P 1'
#
loop_
_entity.id
_entity.type
_entity.pdbx_description
1 polymer ?
#
loop_
_entity_poly.entity_id
_entity_poly.type
_entity_poly.pdbx_seq_one_letter_code
_entity_poly.pdbx_strand_id
1 'polypeptide(L)'
;MSGEDCVVHPLFGGSISSCFPLRFQDVSNLREVPDHQEVFADPNRDESLIFELLDIKHEVGDNESAVWFLRDIAGEQDAEDSMVLEQSGTLEAIGLTSTNGPAIASIAVAQMGLVQQAIAKGRQGREAQNLVRVYLANLRLREVTTDVLITAYEPLLINPLSESANVVGAGPTVPAAQAGCLPLAEVFKLAVTNFKVHDWGLFNTGA
;
A
#
# COMPACT_ATOMS: atom_id res chain seq x y z
N MET A 1 16.55 -7.18 21.74
CA MET A 1 15.36 -7.08 20.90
C MET A 1 15.85 -7.22 19.48
N SER A 2 15.73 -8.41 18.88
CA SER A 2 16.11 -8.60 17.49
C SER A 2 15.12 -7.76 16.67
N GLY A 3 15.60 -6.70 16.03
CA GLY A 3 14.78 -6.02 15.02
C GLY A 3 14.46 -7.04 13.93
N GLU A 4 13.24 -7.01 13.41
CA GLU A 4 12.91 -7.77 12.23
C GLU A 4 13.81 -7.32 11.07
N ASP A 5 14.44 -8.28 10.38
CA ASP A 5 15.36 -7.97 9.30
C ASP A 5 14.58 -7.42 8.10
N CYS A 6 14.85 -6.15 7.77
CA CYS A 6 14.37 -5.50 6.56
C CYS A 6 15.37 -5.74 5.43
N VAL A 7 14.86 -6.07 4.24
CA VAL A 7 15.69 -6.29 3.06
C VAL A 7 15.25 -5.38 1.92
N VAL A 8 16.16 -5.17 0.97
CA VAL A 8 15.85 -4.44 -0.25
C VAL A 8 15.13 -5.38 -1.21
N HIS A 9 13.91 -5.01 -1.60
CA HIS A 9 13.11 -5.70 -2.60
C HIS A 9 13.23 -4.99 -3.95
N PRO A 10 13.61 -5.71 -5.04
CA PRO A 10 13.47 -5.20 -6.39
C PRO A 10 11.99 -5.18 -6.78
N LEU A 11 11.58 -4.11 -7.46
CA LEU A 11 10.22 -3.88 -7.97
C LEU A 11 10.31 -3.58 -9.47
N PHE A 12 9.29 -3.95 -10.24
CA PHE A 12 9.16 -3.66 -11.67
C PHE A 12 10.39 -4.12 -12.46
N GLY A 13 10.72 -5.41 -12.34
CA GLY A 13 11.91 -6.00 -12.97
C GLY A 13 13.24 -5.48 -12.43
N GLY A 14 13.26 -4.82 -11.26
CA GLY A 14 14.45 -4.23 -10.65
C GLY A 14 14.72 -2.78 -11.06
N SER A 15 13.86 -2.18 -11.88
CA SER A 15 13.93 -0.76 -12.25
C SER A 15 13.73 0.15 -11.03
N ILE A 16 12.99 -0.34 -10.03
CA ILE A 16 12.75 0.30 -8.75
C ILE A 16 13.22 -0.63 -7.63
N SER A 17 13.57 -0.06 -6.48
CA SER A 17 13.71 -0.83 -5.24
C SER A 17 13.02 -0.15 -4.08
N SER A 18 12.58 -0.93 -3.11
CA SER A 18 12.11 -0.46 -1.80
C SER A 18 12.67 -1.35 -0.67
N CYS A 19 12.50 -0.95 0.59
CA CYS A 19 13.00 -1.71 1.74
C CYS A 19 11.87 -1.98 2.72
N PHE A 20 11.64 -3.26 3.04
CA PHE A 20 10.62 -3.70 3.99
C PHE A 20 10.94 -5.13 4.49
N PRO A 21 10.22 -5.66 5.50
CA PRO A 21 10.53 -6.95 6.08
C PRO A 21 10.27 -8.16 5.17
N LEU A 22 11.10 -9.20 5.33
CA LEU A 22 11.02 -10.46 4.57
C LEU A 22 9.69 -11.22 4.68
N ARG A 23 8.87 -10.94 5.71
CA ARG A 23 7.57 -11.61 5.89
C ARG A 23 6.57 -11.25 4.78
N PHE A 24 6.76 -10.12 4.11
CA PHE A 24 5.98 -9.69 2.96
C PHE A 24 6.42 -10.46 1.72
N GLN A 25 5.58 -11.41 1.31
CA GLN A 25 5.82 -12.29 0.19
C GLN A 25 5.11 -11.77 -1.07
N ASP A 26 5.82 -11.81 -2.18
CA ASP A 26 5.26 -11.48 -3.49
C ASP A 26 4.17 -12.49 -3.88
N VAL A 27 2.99 -11.98 -4.25
CA VAL A 27 1.82 -12.79 -4.62
C VAL A 27 1.69 -13.01 -6.13
N SER A 28 2.61 -12.51 -6.94
CA SER A 28 2.65 -12.69 -8.42
C SER A 28 2.67 -14.17 -8.84
N ASN A 29 3.26 -15.04 -8.00
CA ASN A 29 3.25 -16.49 -8.22
C ASN A 29 1.91 -17.16 -7.89
N LEU A 30 1.04 -16.48 -7.16
CA LEU A 30 -0.27 -16.99 -6.71
C LEU A 30 -1.40 -16.50 -7.61
N ARG A 31 -1.26 -15.31 -8.21
CA ARG A 31 -2.25 -14.70 -9.08
C ARG A 31 -1.61 -13.79 -10.11
N GLU A 32 -2.34 -13.55 -11.19
CA GLU A 32 -1.99 -12.48 -12.12
C GLU A 32 -2.09 -11.13 -11.40
N VAL A 33 -0.99 -10.39 -11.44
CA VAL A 33 -0.87 -9.01 -10.97
C VAL A 33 -0.60 -8.17 -12.21
N PRO A 34 -1.35 -7.08 -12.45
CA PRO A 34 -1.08 -6.20 -13.58
C PRO A 34 0.36 -5.69 -13.59
N ASP A 35 0.96 -5.49 -14.76
CA ASP A 35 2.38 -5.10 -14.89
C ASP A 35 2.73 -3.76 -14.21
N HIS A 36 1.73 -2.90 -13.99
CA HIS A 36 1.87 -1.62 -13.29
C HIS A 36 1.68 -1.73 -11.77
N GLN A 37 1.49 -2.95 -11.24
CA GLN A 37 1.33 -3.24 -9.82
C GLN A 37 2.35 -4.26 -9.33
N GLU A 38 2.79 -4.10 -8.09
CA GLU A 38 3.58 -5.08 -7.33
C GLU A 38 2.91 -5.29 -5.97
N VAL A 39 2.59 -6.54 -5.64
CA VAL A 39 1.73 -6.85 -4.49
C VAL A 39 2.42 -7.83 -3.55
N PHE A 40 2.55 -7.43 -2.30
CA PHE A 40 3.14 -8.23 -1.24
C PHE A 40 2.15 -8.43 -0.10
N ALA A 41 2.17 -9.62 0.51
CA ALA A 41 1.32 -9.95 1.64
C ALA A 41 2.08 -10.69 2.75
N ASP A 42 1.72 -10.43 4.00
CA ASP A 42 2.08 -11.29 5.13
C ASP A 42 0.93 -12.26 5.43
N PRO A 43 1.04 -13.53 5.03
CA PRO A 43 -0.04 -14.49 5.18
C PRO A 43 -0.38 -14.82 6.64
N ASN A 44 0.53 -14.54 7.59
CA ASN A 44 0.29 -14.84 9.00
C ASN A 44 -0.51 -13.75 9.71
N ARG A 45 -0.63 -12.57 9.09
CA ARG A 45 -1.22 -11.37 9.71
C ARG A 45 -2.28 -10.72 8.84
N ASP A 46 -2.46 -11.20 7.61
CA ASP A 46 -3.35 -10.64 6.59
C ASP A 46 -3.03 -9.16 6.29
N GLU A 47 -1.77 -8.76 6.53
CA GLU A 47 -1.24 -7.44 6.18
C GLU A 47 -0.80 -7.47 4.70
N SER A 48 -1.00 -6.36 3.98
CA SER A 48 -0.51 -6.25 2.60
C SER A 48 0.17 -4.92 2.33
N LEU A 49 1.05 -4.91 1.33
CA LEU A 49 1.79 -3.77 0.83
C LEU A 49 1.76 -3.81 -0.70
N ILE A 50 1.26 -2.76 -1.32
CA ILE A 50 1.04 -2.65 -2.76
C ILE A 50 1.79 -1.43 -3.28
N PHE A 51 2.48 -1.59 -4.39
CA PHE A 51 3.07 -0.50 -5.18
C PHE A 51 2.35 -0.47 -6.52
N GLU A 52 1.94 0.72 -6.95
CA GLU A 52 1.18 0.90 -8.18
C GLU A 52 1.66 2.14 -8.93
N LEU A 53 1.85 2.01 -10.24
CA LEU A 53 2.22 3.10 -11.16
C LEU A 53 0.98 3.56 -11.91
N LEU A 54 0.60 4.83 -11.71
CA LEU A 54 -0.57 5.44 -12.33
C LEU A 54 -0.18 6.69 -13.12
N ASP A 55 -1.00 7.05 -14.10
CA ASP A 55 -0.91 8.37 -14.73
C ASP A 55 -1.19 9.47 -13.70
N ILE A 56 -0.39 10.54 -13.75
CA ILE A 56 -0.52 11.65 -12.81
C ILE A 56 -1.91 12.31 -12.90
N LYS A 57 -2.57 12.46 -11.75
CA LYS A 57 -3.86 13.16 -11.67
C LYS A 57 -3.64 14.67 -11.60
N HIS A 58 -3.64 15.32 -12.77
CA HIS A 58 -3.42 16.77 -12.91
C HIS A 58 -4.44 17.65 -12.19
N GLU A 59 -5.67 17.17 -12.02
CA GLU A 59 -6.77 17.91 -11.39
C GLU A 59 -6.70 17.91 -9.86
N VAL A 60 -5.84 17.08 -9.28
CA VAL A 60 -5.70 16.92 -7.83
C VAL A 60 -4.45 17.65 -7.35
N GLY A 61 -4.59 18.51 -6.34
CA GLY A 61 -3.47 19.21 -5.73
C GLY A 61 -2.51 18.26 -4.98
N ASP A 62 -1.23 18.61 -4.91
CA ASP A 62 -0.21 17.72 -4.32
C ASP A 62 -0.53 17.31 -2.89
N ASN A 63 -0.92 18.28 -2.07
CA ASN A 63 -1.20 18.06 -0.66
C ASN A 63 -2.46 17.19 -0.43
N GLU A 64 -3.37 17.15 -1.39
CA GLU A 64 -4.65 16.43 -1.27
C GLU A 64 -4.63 15.08 -1.98
N SER A 65 -3.57 14.78 -2.75
CA SER A 65 -3.52 13.60 -3.61
C SER A 65 -3.66 12.28 -2.85
N ALA A 66 -2.98 12.10 -1.72
CA ALA A 66 -3.12 10.89 -0.93
C ALA A 66 -4.53 10.73 -0.34
N VAL A 67 -5.15 11.82 0.11
CA VAL A 67 -6.54 11.79 0.61
C VAL A 67 -7.53 11.49 -0.51
N TRP A 68 -7.29 12.03 -1.71
CA TRP A 68 -8.10 11.73 -2.89
C TRP A 68 -8.07 10.24 -3.22
N PHE A 69 -6.87 9.64 -3.30
CA PHE A 69 -6.74 8.20 -3.58
C PHE A 69 -7.34 7.32 -2.48
N LEU A 70 -7.24 7.71 -1.20
CA LEU A 70 -7.93 6.99 -0.14
C LEU A 70 -9.45 7.01 -0.30
N ARG A 71 -10.03 8.13 -0.73
CA ARG A 71 -11.47 8.22 -1.02
C ARG A 71 -11.86 7.43 -2.26
N ASP A 72 -11.00 7.39 -3.26
CA ASP A 72 -11.20 6.58 -4.46
C ASP A 72 -11.26 5.09 -4.10
N ILE A 73 -10.28 4.60 -3.33
CA ILE A 73 -10.29 3.24 -2.75
C ILE A 73 -11.54 3.00 -1.91
N ALA A 74 -11.99 3.99 -1.13
CA ALA A 74 -13.22 3.90 -0.35
C ALA A 74 -14.45 3.66 -1.22
N GLY A 75 -14.58 4.42 -2.31
CA GLY A 75 -15.70 4.32 -3.24
C GLY A 75 -15.71 2.97 -3.95
N GLU A 76 -14.56 2.50 -4.43
CA GLU A 76 -14.45 1.21 -5.11
C GLU A 76 -14.76 0.00 -4.21
N GLN A 77 -14.55 0.14 -2.90
CA GLN A 77 -14.77 -0.91 -1.91
C GLN A 77 -16.08 -0.73 -1.11
N ASP A 78 -16.99 0.15 -1.56
CA ASP A 78 -18.25 0.47 -0.88
C ASP A 78 -18.09 0.87 0.60
N ALA A 79 -16.97 1.52 0.92
CA ALA A 79 -16.50 1.80 2.28
C ALA A 79 -16.55 3.29 2.67
N GLU A 80 -17.03 4.18 1.80
CA GLU A 80 -17.11 5.63 2.03
C GLU A 80 -17.81 5.99 3.34
N ASP A 81 -18.95 5.35 3.63
CA ASP A 81 -19.76 5.58 4.85
C ASP A 81 -19.02 5.21 6.14
N SER A 82 -18.01 4.34 6.03
CA SER A 82 -17.22 3.82 7.16
C SER A 82 -15.84 4.47 7.30
N MET A 83 -15.47 5.33 6.34
CA MET A 83 -14.15 5.93 6.29
C MET A 83 -13.96 6.96 7.40
N VAL A 84 -12.89 6.78 8.18
CA VAL A 84 -12.43 7.74 9.16
C VAL A 84 -10.97 8.09 8.83
N LEU A 85 -10.76 9.31 8.31
CA LEU A 85 -9.41 9.83 8.09
C LEU A 85 -8.74 10.08 9.45
N GLU A 86 -7.63 9.41 9.72
CA GLU A 86 -6.88 9.57 10.96
C GLU A 86 -5.84 10.68 10.85
N GLN A 87 -5.06 10.66 9.76
CA GLN A 87 -3.92 11.54 9.56
C GLN A 87 -3.71 11.84 8.06
N SER A 88 -3.21 13.03 7.75
CA SER A 88 -2.70 13.37 6.42
C SER A 88 -1.57 14.39 6.51
N GLY A 89 -0.68 14.38 5.52
CA GLY A 89 0.48 15.25 5.48
C GLY A 89 1.17 15.22 4.12
N THR A 90 2.15 16.09 3.95
CA THR A 90 2.98 16.16 2.73
C THR A 90 4.42 16.28 3.15
N LEU A 91 5.30 15.54 2.46
CA LEU A 91 6.74 15.58 2.64
C LEU A 91 7.40 15.78 1.28
N GLU A 92 8.50 16.53 1.25
CA GLU A 92 9.38 16.53 0.09
C GLU A 92 10.15 15.21 0.05
N ALA A 93 10.06 14.47 -1.07
CA ALA A 93 10.82 13.24 -1.26
C ALA A 93 12.23 13.58 -1.75
N ILE A 94 13.08 14.02 -0.80
CA ILE A 94 14.49 14.34 -1.05
C ILE A 94 15.22 13.04 -1.43
N GLY A 95 15.42 12.81 -2.74
CA GLY A 95 16.12 11.63 -3.26
C GLY A 95 15.51 11.02 -4.54
N LEU A 96 14.26 11.37 -4.86
CA LEU A 96 13.62 11.03 -6.13
C LEU A 96 13.79 12.18 -7.12
N THR A 97 15.03 12.40 -7.55
CA THR A 97 15.38 13.46 -8.52
C THR A 97 15.90 12.83 -9.81
N SER A 98 15.10 12.85 -10.87
CA SER A 98 15.59 12.61 -12.23
C SER A 98 16.18 13.92 -12.77
N THR A 99 17.36 14.33 -12.32
CA THR A 99 18.10 15.48 -12.88
C THR A 99 17.47 16.90 -12.82
N ASN A 100 16.16 17.10 -12.61
CA ASN A 100 15.50 18.42 -12.77
C ASN A 100 14.59 18.92 -11.62
N GLY A 101 14.48 18.23 -10.48
CA GLY A 101 13.83 18.77 -9.29
C GLY A 101 13.38 17.72 -8.27
N PRO A 102 12.97 18.13 -7.05
CA PRO A 102 12.48 17.21 -6.04
C PRO A 102 11.09 16.66 -6.41
N ALA A 103 10.89 15.35 -6.27
CA ALA A 103 9.54 14.78 -6.26
C ALA A 103 8.80 15.18 -4.98
N ILE A 104 7.48 15.34 -5.09
CA ILE A 104 6.62 15.66 -3.94
C ILE A 104 5.92 14.37 -3.50
N ALA A 105 5.97 14.06 -2.20
CA ALA A 105 5.27 12.93 -1.60
C ALA A 105 4.11 13.43 -0.73
N SER A 106 2.90 12.94 -0.97
CA SER A 106 1.75 13.12 -0.09
C SER A 106 1.47 11.82 0.65
N ILE A 107 1.08 11.89 1.92
CA ILE A 107 0.77 10.73 2.77
C ILE A 107 -0.57 10.93 3.46
N ALA A 108 -1.38 9.89 3.52
CA ALA A 108 -2.62 9.86 4.29
C ALA A 108 -2.84 8.50 4.94
N VAL A 109 -3.54 8.48 6.07
CA VAL A 109 -3.88 7.29 6.85
C VAL A 109 -5.35 7.35 7.22
N ALA A 110 -6.10 6.29 6.95
CA ALA A 110 -7.51 6.19 7.29
C ALA A 110 -7.87 4.81 7.84
N GLN A 111 -8.86 4.74 8.73
CA GLN A 111 -9.53 3.50 9.12
C GLN A 111 -10.83 3.35 8.35
N MET A 112 -11.09 2.15 7.84
CA MET A 112 -12.21 1.87 6.96
C MET A 112 -12.71 0.44 7.14
N GLY A 113 -14.02 0.23 7.00
CA GLY A 113 -14.60 -1.10 6.89
C GLY A 113 -14.46 -1.61 5.46
N LEU A 114 -13.54 -2.56 5.22
CA LEU A 114 -13.28 -3.10 3.89
C LEU A 114 -13.73 -4.55 3.79
N VAL A 115 -14.35 -4.89 2.67
CA VAL A 115 -14.52 -6.29 2.30
C VAL A 115 -13.19 -6.77 1.74
N GLN A 116 -12.50 -7.67 2.46
CA GLN A 116 -11.34 -8.34 1.88
C GLN A 116 -11.85 -9.25 0.75
N GLN A 117 -11.50 -8.96 -0.50
CA GLN A 117 -11.90 -9.83 -1.60
C GLN A 117 -11.03 -11.09 -1.60
N ALA A 118 -11.70 -12.21 -1.43
CA ALA A 118 -11.23 -13.56 -1.66
C ALA A 118 -10.39 -13.71 -2.94
N ILE A 119 -9.21 -14.31 -2.83
CA ILE A 119 -8.40 -14.74 -3.99
C ILE A 119 -9.10 -15.88 -4.76
N ALA A 120 -10.11 -16.54 -4.16
CA ALA A 120 -10.91 -17.54 -4.83
C ALA A 120 -12.37 -17.56 -4.35
N LYS A 121 -13.26 -17.01 -5.19
CA LYS A 121 -14.72 -17.20 -5.22
C LYS A 121 -15.57 -16.34 -4.27
N GLY A 122 -16.23 -15.37 -4.89
CA GLY A 122 -17.45 -14.73 -4.38
C GLY A 122 -17.16 -13.38 -3.74
N ARG A 123 -17.84 -12.35 -4.23
CA ARG A 123 -17.91 -11.08 -3.51
C ARG A 123 -18.53 -11.39 -2.15
N GLN A 124 -17.77 -11.20 -1.06
CA GLN A 124 -18.36 -11.27 0.26
C GLN A 124 -19.30 -10.06 0.42
N GLY A 125 -20.45 -10.25 1.03
CA GLY A 125 -21.37 -9.14 1.28
C GLY A 125 -20.82 -8.18 2.32
N ARG A 126 -21.46 -7.01 2.48
CA ARG A 126 -21.10 -6.01 3.51
C ARG A 126 -21.03 -6.60 4.93
N GLU A 127 -21.77 -7.68 5.19
CA GLU A 127 -21.76 -8.42 6.45
C GLU A 127 -20.43 -9.09 6.80
N ALA A 128 -19.52 -9.26 5.84
CA ALA A 128 -18.20 -9.87 6.01
C ALA A 128 -17.05 -8.85 6.08
N GLN A 129 -17.36 -7.55 6.19
CA GLN A 129 -16.35 -6.48 6.26
C GLN A 129 -15.41 -6.66 7.45
N ASN A 130 -14.11 -6.60 7.18
CA ASN A 130 -13.05 -6.45 8.16
C ASN A 130 -12.89 -4.95 8.47
N LEU A 131 -12.51 -4.62 9.71
CA LEU A 131 -12.04 -3.28 10.01
C LEU A 131 -10.56 -3.22 9.67
N VAL A 132 -10.17 -2.33 8.77
CA VAL A 132 -8.80 -2.22 8.26
C VAL A 132 -8.32 -0.78 8.40
N ARG A 133 -7.06 -0.60 8.76
CA ARG A 133 -6.36 0.68 8.63
C ARG A 133 -5.56 0.67 7.33
N VAL A 134 -5.76 1.69 6.52
CA VAL A 134 -5.10 1.87 5.22
C VAL A 134 -4.10 3.02 5.35
N TYR A 135 -2.85 2.73 5.03
CA TYR A 135 -1.78 3.71 4.88
C TYR A 135 -1.55 3.94 3.40
N LEU A 136 -1.54 5.19 2.95
CA LEU A 136 -1.35 5.52 1.56
C LEU A 136 -0.33 6.64 1.40
N ALA A 137 0.64 6.43 0.51
CA ALA A 137 1.53 7.47 0.03
C ALA A 137 1.36 7.59 -1.47
N ASN A 138 1.32 8.83 -1.96
CA ASN A 138 1.42 9.13 -3.37
C ASN A 138 2.73 9.89 -3.63
N LEU A 139 3.64 9.29 -4.39
CA LEU A 139 4.89 9.92 -4.83
C LEU A 139 4.69 10.46 -6.26
N ARG A 140 4.62 11.78 -6.40
CA ARG A 140 4.30 12.42 -7.68
C ARG A 140 5.58 12.67 -8.49
N LEU A 141 5.80 11.87 -9.51
CA LEU A 141 6.92 11.97 -10.44
C LEU A 141 6.51 12.83 -11.64
N ARG A 142 6.44 14.15 -11.44
CA ARG A 142 5.91 15.10 -12.44
C ARG A 142 6.65 15.09 -13.77
N GLU A 143 7.95 14.85 -13.75
CA GLU A 143 8.80 14.85 -14.95
C GLU A 143 8.44 13.74 -15.94
N VAL A 144 7.95 12.61 -15.42
CA VAL A 144 7.52 11.44 -16.20
C VAL A 144 6.02 11.24 -16.12
N THR A 145 5.29 12.23 -15.59
CA THR A 145 3.82 12.23 -15.49
C THR A 145 3.23 10.99 -14.79
N THR A 146 3.90 10.49 -13.75
CA THR A 146 3.47 9.28 -13.01
C THR A 146 3.17 9.61 -11.54
N ASP A 147 2.04 9.14 -11.03
CA ASP A 147 1.74 9.01 -9.61
C ASP A 147 2.13 7.59 -9.17
N VAL A 148 3.05 7.46 -8.20
CA VAL A 148 3.38 6.15 -7.59
C VAL A 148 2.62 6.02 -6.30
N LEU A 149 1.64 5.12 -6.27
CA LEU A 149 0.90 4.76 -5.07
C LEU A 149 1.63 3.67 -4.30
N ILE A 150 1.81 3.90 -3.00
CA ILE A 150 2.23 2.88 -2.05
C ILE A 150 1.10 2.76 -1.04
N THR A 151 0.47 1.60 -0.97
CA THR A 151 -0.69 1.36 -0.10
C THR A 151 -0.42 0.17 0.80
N ALA A 152 -0.64 0.31 2.10
CA ALA A 152 -0.52 -0.78 3.05
C ALA A 152 -1.82 -0.98 3.83
N TYR A 153 -2.26 -2.23 3.98
CA TYR A 153 -3.49 -2.60 4.67
C TYR A 153 -3.14 -3.34 5.97
N GLU A 154 -3.59 -2.79 7.10
CA GLU A 154 -3.46 -3.38 8.44
C GLU A 154 -4.85 -3.80 8.94
N PRO A 155 -5.15 -5.10 8.97
CA PRO A 155 -6.37 -5.56 9.60
C PRO A 155 -6.37 -5.25 11.10
N LEU A 156 -7.46 -4.67 11.60
CA LEU A 156 -7.71 -4.39 13.02
C LEU A 156 -8.73 -5.36 13.63
N LEU A 157 -9.71 -5.76 12.83
CA LEU A 157 -10.75 -6.72 13.20
C LEU A 157 -11.07 -7.61 12.01
N ILE A 158 -10.90 -8.92 12.18
CA ILE A 158 -11.32 -9.91 11.18
C ILE A 158 -12.72 -10.38 11.49
N ASN A 159 -13.62 -10.23 10.52
CA ASN A 159 -14.99 -10.69 10.60
C ASN A 159 -15.05 -12.22 10.54
N PRO A 160 -15.85 -12.90 11.37
CA PRO A 160 -16.03 -14.35 11.30
C PRO A 160 -16.52 -14.88 9.95
N LEU A 161 -17.20 -14.04 9.15
CA LEU A 161 -17.66 -14.36 7.81
C LEU A 161 -16.62 -14.05 6.72
N SER A 162 -15.53 -13.35 7.06
CA SER A 162 -14.44 -13.06 6.13
C SER A 162 -13.63 -14.32 5.82
N GLU A 163 -13.12 -14.43 4.59
CA GLU A 163 -12.22 -15.53 4.26
C GLU A 163 -10.93 -15.52 5.07
N SER A 164 -10.43 -14.32 5.41
CA SER A 164 -9.27 -14.12 6.28
C SER A 164 -9.43 -14.83 7.62
N ALA A 165 -10.67 -15.01 8.11
CA ALA A 165 -10.94 -15.74 9.34
C ALA A 165 -10.46 -17.20 9.30
N ASN A 166 -10.43 -17.82 8.11
CA ASN A 166 -9.93 -19.19 7.95
C ASN A 166 -8.40 -19.28 8.01
N VAL A 167 -7.70 -18.17 7.76
CA VAL A 167 -6.24 -18.10 7.67
C VAL A 167 -5.64 -17.58 8.97
N VAL A 168 -6.12 -16.43 9.45
CA VAL A 168 -5.55 -15.72 10.61
C VAL A 168 -6.45 -15.74 11.85
N GLY A 169 -7.65 -16.32 11.74
CA GLY A 169 -8.65 -16.34 12.80
C GLY A 169 -9.53 -15.09 12.84
N ALA A 170 -10.75 -15.26 13.33
CA ALA A 170 -11.69 -14.15 13.51
C ALA A 170 -11.46 -13.38 14.82
N GLY A 171 -11.85 -12.11 14.84
CA GLY A 171 -11.79 -11.23 15.99
C GLY A 171 -10.71 -10.15 15.89
N PRO A 172 -10.38 -9.48 17.01
CA PRO A 172 -9.36 -8.44 17.05
C PRO A 172 -7.99 -9.00 16.69
N THR A 173 -7.27 -8.31 15.82
CA THR A 173 -5.93 -8.73 15.40
C THR A 173 -4.91 -8.40 16.50
N VAL A 174 -3.87 -9.21 16.62
CA VAL A 174 -2.77 -8.96 17.55
C VAL A 174 -1.84 -7.91 16.92
N PRO A 175 -1.58 -6.76 17.56
CA PRO A 175 -0.66 -5.75 17.02
C PRO A 175 0.72 -6.33 16.71
N ALA A 176 1.33 -5.94 15.60
CA ALA A 176 2.58 -6.55 15.11
C ALA A 176 3.71 -6.48 16.16
N ALA A 177 3.83 -5.34 16.87
CA ALA A 177 4.80 -5.17 17.94
C ALA A 177 4.66 -6.22 19.07
N GLN A 178 3.44 -6.65 19.38
CA GLN A 178 3.19 -7.68 20.39
C GLN A 178 3.50 -9.09 19.87
N ALA A 179 3.41 -9.30 18.56
CA ALA A 179 3.82 -10.52 17.88
C ALA A 179 5.34 -10.57 17.60
N GLY A 180 6.10 -9.54 17.98
CA GLY A 180 7.54 -9.45 17.68
C GLY A 180 7.86 -9.03 16.25
N CYS A 181 6.88 -8.57 15.49
CA CYS A 181 7.01 -8.03 14.14
C CYS A 181 7.07 -6.50 14.16
N LEU A 182 7.67 -5.91 13.12
CA LEU A 182 7.67 -4.49 12.89
C LEU A 182 6.24 -4.00 12.56
N PRO A 183 5.72 -2.97 13.27
CA PRO A 183 4.40 -2.38 12.98
C PRO A 183 4.23 -1.95 11.53
N LEU A 184 3.03 -2.13 10.97
CA LEU A 184 2.78 -1.80 9.56
C LEU A 184 3.04 -0.32 9.26
N ALA A 185 2.78 0.58 10.21
CA ALA A 185 3.15 2.00 10.08
C ALA A 185 4.65 2.21 9.81
N GLU A 186 5.53 1.46 10.49
CA GLU A 186 6.98 1.54 10.29
C GLU A 186 7.41 0.81 9.01
N VAL A 187 6.76 -0.31 8.66
CA VAL A 187 6.96 -0.99 7.37
C VAL A 187 6.65 -0.04 6.21
N PHE A 188 5.48 0.59 6.25
CA PHE A 188 5.02 1.56 5.28
C PHE A 188 5.98 2.74 5.17
N LYS A 189 6.41 3.30 6.30
CA LYS A 189 7.39 4.38 6.33
C LYS A 189 8.73 3.95 5.72
N LEU A 190 9.23 2.74 6.01
CA LEU A 190 10.45 2.21 5.40
C LEU A 190 10.27 2.06 3.88
N ALA A 191 9.14 1.52 3.44
CA ALA A 191 8.84 1.33 2.03
C ALA A 191 8.83 2.65 1.26
N VAL A 192 8.18 3.68 1.82
CA VAL A 192 8.10 5.03 1.25
C VAL A 192 9.47 5.72 1.25
N THR A 193 10.18 5.71 2.38
CA THR A 193 11.46 6.44 2.52
C THR A 193 12.63 5.79 1.81
N ASN A 194 12.54 4.49 1.49
CA ASN A 194 13.56 3.76 0.74
C ASN A 194 13.15 3.47 -0.71
N PHE A 195 12.03 4.05 -1.17
CA PHE A 195 11.66 3.97 -2.58
C PHE A 195 12.73 4.67 -3.43
N LYS A 196 13.32 3.92 -4.37
CA LYS A 196 14.39 4.40 -5.25
C LYS A 196 14.13 3.94 -6.68
N VAL A 197 14.21 4.87 -7.61
CA VAL A 197 14.20 4.58 -9.04
C VAL A 197 15.65 4.43 -9.51
N HIS A 198 15.99 3.26 -10.05
CA HIS A 198 17.31 2.96 -10.62
C HIS A 198 17.32 3.12 -12.14
N ASP A 199 16.22 2.74 -12.80
CA ASP A 199 16.04 2.87 -14.24
C ASP A 199 14.79 3.70 -14.56
N TRP A 200 15.02 4.94 -14.99
CA TRP A 200 13.95 5.85 -15.43
C TRP A 200 13.39 5.51 -16.81
N GLY A 201 14.04 4.59 -17.55
CA GLY A 201 13.51 4.03 -18.79
C GLY A 201 12.18 3.31 -18.59
N LEU A 202 11.88 2.86 -17.37
CA LEU A 202 10.60 2.28 -16.98
C LEU A 202 9.40 3.16 -17.37
N PHE A 203 9.53 4.48 -17.26
CA PHE A 203 8.43 5.41 -17.52
C PHE A 203 8.33 5.88 -18.97
N ASN A 204 9.25 5.44 -19.85
CA ASN A 204 9.33 5.88 -21.24
C ASN A 204 8.56 4.97 -22.21
N THR A 205 7.79 3.99 -21.73
CA THR A 205 6.95 3.11 -22.56
C THR A 205 5.69 3.84 -23.01
N GLY A 206 5.86 4.82 -23.90
CA GLY A 206 4.78 5.64 -24.45
C GLY A 206 5.23 6.57 -25.59
N ALA A 207 6.26 6.18 -26.35
CA ALA A 207 6.65 6.86 -27.59
C ALA A 207 6.32 6.00 -28.82
#